data_AF-A0A0D0BIW2-F1
#
_entry.id   AF-A0A0D0BIW2-F1
#
_cell.length_a   1.000
_cell.length_b   1.000
_cell.length_c   1.000
_cell.angle_alpha   90.00
_cell.angle_beta   90.00
_cell.angle_gamma   90.00
#
_symmetry.space_group_name_H-M   'P 1'
#
loop_
_entity.id
_entity.type
_entity.pdbx_description
1 polymer ?
#
loop_
_entity_poly.entity_id
_entity_poly.type
_entity_poly.pdbx_seq_one_letter_code
_entity_poly.pdbx_strand_id
1 'polypeptide(L)'
;MAVHTCSTCKRSVKPRVDFGSTAELHQNLRSGYGPSFVSTQEVRGMINLVDRDIEDCQAEVIRLRAQITYFEVQQELLKVHKMKLRSLLSPVRKIPNETLSRIVEYVCEENLFQDYPWPE
;
A
#
# COMPACT_ATOMS: atom_id res chain seq x y z
N MET A 1 1.54 -23.49 16.49
CA MET A 1 1.05 -22.81 15.27
C MET A 1 2.23 -22.20 14.53
N ALA A 2 2.25 -22.25 13.19
CA ALA A 2 3.37 -21.75 12.40
C ALA A 2 3.44 -20.22 12.48
N VAL A 3 4.58 -19.70 12.94
CA VAL A 3 4.85 -18.27 12.93
C VAL A 3 5.18 -17.87 11.50
N HIS A 4 4.29 -17.12 10.86
CA HIS A 4 4.59 -16.53 9.55
C HIS A 4 5.47 -15.30 9.75
N THR A 5 6.75 -15.45 9.42
CA THR A 5 7.71 -14.35 9.33
C THR A 5 7.70 -13.78 7.92
N CYS A 6 7.50 -12.47 7.82
CA CYS A 6 7.64 -11.74 6.57
C CYS A 6 9.15 -11.66 6.20
N SER A 7 9.54 -12.25 5.08
CA SER A 7 10.96 -12.32 4.65
C SER A 7 11.58 -10.94 4.41
N THR A 8 10.77 -9.96 3.99
CA THR A 8 11.22 -8.59 3.71
C THR A 8 11.34 -7.73 4.96
N CYS A 9 10.40 -7.86 5.90
CA CYS A 9 10.28 -6.98 7.05
C CYS A 9 10.81 -7.60 8.35
N LYS A 10 11.14 -8.90 8.34
CA LYS A 10 11.62 -9.72 9.48
C LYS A 10 10.74 -9.64 10.74
N ARG A 11 9.55 -9.04 10.64
CA ARG A 11 8.56 -8.97 11.71
C ARG A 11 7.68 -10.21 11.67
N SER A 12 7.35 -10.68 12.87
CA SER A 12 6.34 -11.71 13.09
C SER A 12 5.47 -11.27 14.24
N VAL A 13 4.15 -11.35 14.07
CA VAL A 13 3.23 -11.31 15.19
C VAL A 13 3.19 -12.71 15.78
N LYS A 14 3.81 -12.88 16.96
CA LYS A 14 3.74 -14.13 17.72
C LYS A 14 2.71 -13.92 18.82
N PRO A 15 1.60 -14.69 18.84
CA PRO A 15 0.67 -14.66 19.96
C PRO A 15 1.42 -14.93 21.27
N ARG A 16 1.13 -14.13 22.29
CA ARG A 16 1.65 -14.30 23.64
C ARG A 16 0.88 -15.39 24.39
N VAL A 17 -0.35 -15.66 23.99
CA VAL A 17 -1.17 -16.74 24.55
C VAL A 17 -1.05 -18.01 23.70
N ASP A 18 -0.76 -19.14 24.35
CA ASP A 18 -0.89 -20.45 23.74
C ASP A 18 -2.34 -20.94 23.87
N PHE A 19 -3.00 -21.13 22.73
CA PHE A 19 -4.39 -21.61 22.68
C PHE A 19 -4.55 -23.02 23.27
N GLY A 20 -3.47 -23.81 23.39
CA GLY A 20 -3.48 -25.12 24.06
C GLY A 20 -3.68 -25.06 25.59
N SER A 21 -3.40 -23.92 26.23
CA SER A 21 -3.42 -23.75 27.68
C SER A 21 -4.83 -23.81 28.30
N THR A 22 -5.88 -23.64 27.48
CA THR A 22 -7.27 -23.70 27.94
C THR A 22 -7.75 -25.11 28.26
N ALA A 23 -7.16 -26.15 27.66
CA ALA A 23 -7.55 -27.54 27.91
C ALA A 23 -7.25 -27.98 29.35
N GLU A 24 -6.09 -27.59 29.89
CA GLU A 24 -5.69 -27.85 31.26
C GLU A 24 -6.59 -27.11 32.26
N LEU A 25 -6.96 -25.86 31.95
CA LEU A 25 -7.91 -25.09 32.75
C LEU A 25 -9.29 -25.76 32.80
N HIS A 26 -9.80 -26.23 31.67
CA HIS A 26 -11.06 -26.96 31.61
C HIS A 26 -11.01 -28.30 32.36
N GLN A 27 -9.87 -28.99 32.32
CA GLN A 27 -9.66 -30.23 33.08
C GLN A 27 -9.66 -29.98 34.59
N ASN A 28 -8.99 -28.91 35.03
CA ASN A 28 -8.94 -28.52 36.45
C ASN A 28 -10.32 -28.11 36.98
N LEU A 29 -11.12 -27.39 36.18
CA LEU A 29 -12.50 -27.02 36.53
C LEU A 29 -13.46 -28.22 36.63
N ARG A 30 -13.14 -29.34 35.98
CA ARG A 30 -13.91 -30.59 36.04
C ARG A 30 -13.41 -31.55 37.13
N SER A 31 -12.24 -31.29 37.70
CA SER A 31 -11.73 -32.05 38.84
C SER A 31 -12.58 -31.73 40.08
N GLY A 32 -12.79 -32.70 40.98
CA GLY A 32 -13.59 -32.52 42.21
C GLY A 32 -13.02 -31.51 43.21
N TYR A 33 -11.88 -30.88 42.89
CA TYR A 33 -11.37 -29.71 43.59
C TYR A 33 -12.15 -28.49 43.09
N GLY A 34 -12.89 -27.83 43.97
CA GLY A 34 -13.68 -26.64 43.62
C GLY A 34 -12.85 -25.53 42.96
N PRO A 35 -13.48 -24.42 42.53
CA PRO A 35 -12.87 -23.33 41.74
C PRO A 35 -11.68 -22.60 42.38
N SER A 36 -11.17 -23.09 43.51
CA SER A 36 -9.99 -22.60 44.23
C SER A 36 -8.66 -22.86 43.52
N PHE A 37 -8.57 -23.78 42.54
CA PHE A 37 -7.30 -24.12 41.89
C PHE A 37 -6.97 -23.27 40.65
N VAL A 38 -7.99 -22.80 39.92
CA VAL A 38 -7.81 -21.81 38.84
C VAL A 38 -8.13 -20.45 39.44
N SER A 39 -7.11 -19.64 39.70
CA SER A 39 -7.35 -18.32 40.25
C SER A 39 -8.06 -17.46 39.20
N THR A 40 -9.12 -16.76 39.60
CA THR A 40 -9.77 -15.75 38.76
C THR A 40 -8.79 -14.69 38.24
N GLN A 41 -7.65 -14.53 38.94
CA GLN A 41 -6.53 -13.68 38.56
C GLN A 41 -5.75 -14.22 37.36
N GLU A 42 -5.49 -15.53 37.26
CA GLU A 42 -4.84 -16.15 36.09
C GLU A 42 -5.69 -15.98 34.84
N VAL A 43 -6.99 -16.25 34.94
CA VAL A 43 -7.93 -16.07 33.82
C VAL A 43 -7.95 -14.62 33.36
N ARG A 44 -7.98 -13.66 34.30
CA ARG A 44 -7.89 -12.23 33.98
C ARG A 44 -6.55 -11.86 33.33
N GLY A 45 -5.46 -12.45 33.79
CA GLY A 45 -4.13 -12.29 33.20
C GLY A 45 -4.08 -12.77 31.75
N MET A 46 -4.68 -13.92 31.45
CA MET A 46 -4.79 -14.43 30.09
C MET A 46 -5.63 -13.52 29.20
N ILE A 47 -6.78 -13.03 29.68
CA ILE A 47 -7.62 -12.08 28.94
C ILE A 47 -6.81 -10.84 28.55
N ASN A 48 -6.07 -10.25 29.51
CA ASN A 48 -5.21 -9.09 29.23
C ASN A 48 -4.08 -9.39 28.21
N LEU A 49 -3.62 -10.63 28.12
CA LEU A 49 -2.65 -11.04 27.10
C LEU A 49 -3.31 -11.18 25.73
N VAL A 50 -4.51 -11.76 25.67
CA VAL A 50 -5.31 -11.86 24.44
C VAL A 50 -5.67 -10.47 23.91
N ASP A 51 -6.15 -9.56 24.75
CA ASP A 51 -6.51 -8.20 24.36
C ASP A 51 -5.33 -7.48 23.72
N ARG A 52 -4.17 -7.55 24.37
CA ARG A 52 -2.94 -6.99 23.80
C ARG A 52 -2.54 -7.69 22.49
N ASP A 53 -2.72 -9.01 22.36
CA ASP A 53 -2.37 -9.73 21.12
C ASP A 53 -3.27 -9.27 19.96
N ILE A 54 -4.56 -9.00 20.25
CA ILE A 54 -5.52 -8.44 19.30
C ILE A 54 -5.08 -7.05 18.86
N GLU A 55 -4.70 -6.17 19.79
CA GLU A 55 -4.19 -4.82 19.49
C GLU A 55 -2.96 -4.87 18.56
N ASP A 56 -1.97 -5.71 18.89
CA ASP A 56 -0.77 -5.88 18.07
C ASP A 56 -1.11 -6.39 16.66
N CYS A 57 -2.03 -7.37 16.55
CA CYS A 57 -2.51 -7.86 15.27
C CYS A 57 -3.18 -6.75 14.45
N GLN A 58 -4.05 -5.95 15.08
CA GLN A 58 -4.75 -4.86 14.40
C GLN A 58 -3.79 -3.79 13.90
N ALA A 59 -2.79 -3.40 14.71
CA ALA A 59 -1.76 -2.46 14.31
C ALA A 59 -0.98 -2.94 13.09
N GLU A 60 -0.62 -4.23 13.06
CA GLU A 60 0.09 -4.82 11.93
C GLU A 60 -0.78 -4.91 10.67
N VAL A 61 -2.08 -5.21 10.82
CA VAL A 61 -3.04 -5.18 9.70
C VAL A 61 -3.15 -3.77 9.11
N ILE A 62 -3.25 -2.73 9.94
CA ILE A 62 -3.28 -1.33 9.49
C ILE A 62 -2.00 -0.99 8.72
N ARG A 63 -0.84 -1.35 9.26
CA ARG A 63 0.46 -1.12 8.64
C ARG A 63 0.57 -1.79 7.27
N LEU A 64 0.17 -3.06 7.16
CA LEU A 64 0.20 -3.82 5.92
C LEU A 64 -0.75 -3.24 4.88
N ARG A 65 -1.96 -2.83 5.27
CA ARG A 65 -2.91 -2.15 4.38
C ARG A 65 -2.32 -0.85 3.83
N ALA A 66 -1.70 -0.04 4.67
CA ALA A 66 -1.03 1.18 4.21
C ALA A 66 0.08 0.91 3.17
N GLN A 67 0.85 -0.16 3.36
CA GLN A 67 1.86 -0.58 2.37
C GLN A 67 1.24 -1.05 1.05
N ILE A 68 0.16 -1.84 1.11
CA ILE A 68 -0.57 -2.28 -0.09
C ILE A 68 -1.05 -1.05 -0.87
N THR A 69 -1.73 -0.11 -0.21
CA THR A 69 -2.20 1.12 -0.85
C THR A 69 -1.06 1.93 -1.46
N TYR A 70 0.08 2.04 -0.78
CA TYR A 70 1.26 2.69 -1.35
C TYR A 70 1.70 2.02 -2.66
N PHE A 71 1.82 0.70 -2.68
CA PHE A 71 2.22 -0.03 -3.89
C PHE A 71 1.20 0.09 -5.02
N GLU A 72 -0.10 0.07 -4.72
CA GLU A 72 -1.16 0.30 -5.71
C GLU A 72 -1.04 1.68 -6.35
N VAL A 73 -0.84 2.73 -5.55
CA VAL A 73 -0.64 4.09 -6.07
C VAL A 73 0.61 4.17 -6.94
N GLN A 74 1.74 3.61 -6.50
CA GLN A 74 2.97 3.58 -7.30
C GLN A 74 2.77 2.84 -8.62
N GLN A 75 2.04 1.72 -8.61
CA GLN A 75 1.75 0.96 -9.81
C GLN A 75 0.94 1.78 -10.83
N GLU A 76 -0.08 2.52 -10.39
CA GLU A 76 -0.86 3.39 -11.27
C GLU A 76 -0.01 4.54 -11.84
N LEU A 77 0.83 5.17 -11.03
CA LEU A 77 1.76 6.20 -11.49
C LEU A 77 2.71 5.66 -12.58
N LEU A 78 3.25 4.46 -12.38
CA LEU A 78 4.12 3.82 -13.37
C LEU A 78 3.37 3.50 -14.67
N LYS A 79 2.10 3.06 -14.61
CA LYS A 79 1.26 2.85 -15.81
C LYS A 79 1.07 4.14 -16.59
N VAL A 80 0.73 5.24 -15.92
CA VAL A 80 0.58 6.56 -16.54
C VAL A 80 1.89 7.03 -17.17
N HIS A 81 3.01 6.90 -16.46
CA HIS A 81 4.31 7.29 -16.99
C HIS A 81 4.71 6.46 -18.22
N LYS A 82 4.48 5.14 -18.18
CA LYS A 82 4.70 4.25 -19.33
C LYS A 82 3.87 4.67 -20.55
N MET A 83 2.63 5.12 -20.35
CA MET A 83 1.78 5.63 -21.44
C MET A 83 2.38 6.91 -22.06
N LYS A 84 2.87 7.84 -21.23
CA LYS A 84 3.55 9.06 -21.72
C LYS A 84 4.82 8.74 -22.50
N LEU A 85 5.64 7.81 -22.02
CA LEU A 85 6.83 7.37 -22.76
C LEU A 85 6.46 6.73 -24.10
N ARG A 86 5.40 5.91 -24.12
CA ARG A 86 4.88 5.33 -25.37
C ARG A 86 4.39 6.40 -26.34
N SER A 87 3.79 7.51 -25.88
CA SER A 87 3.40 8.59 -26.79
C SER A 87 4.59 9.28 -27.45
N LEU A 88 5.79 9.26 -26.84
CA LEU A 88 7.00 9.78 -27.48
C LEU A 88 7.52 8.87 -28.61
N LEU A 89 7.20 7.58 -28.54
CA LEU A 89 7.47 6.62 -29.61
C LEU A 89 6.42 6.65 -30.71
N SER A 90 5.28 7.31 -30.48
CA SER A 90 4.40 7.67 -31.59
C SER A 90 5.27 8.40 -32.60
N PRO A 91 5.16 8.11 -33.90
CA PRO A 91 5.81 8.94 -34.89
C PRO A 91 5.36 10.37 -34.57
N VAL A 92 6.28 11.21 -34.09
CA VAL A 92 6.11 12.65 -34.22
C VAL A 92 5.86 12.78 -35.70
N ARG A 93 4.60 13.03 -36.05
CA ARG A 93 4.20 13.16 -37.44
C ARG A 93 5.04 14.33 -37.91
N LYS A 94 6.20 14.04 -38.52
CA LYS A 94 6.99 15.03 -39.21
C LYS A 94 5.99 15.60 -40.18
N ILE A 95 5.55 16.83 -39.90
CA ILE A 95 4.68 17.54 -40.81
C ILE A 95 5.48 17.55 -42.11
N PRO A 96 4.95 17.00 -43.22
CA PRO A 96 5.67 17.02 -44.49
C PRO A 96 6.15 18.44 -44.74
N ASN A 97 7.37 18.60 -45.24
CA ASN A 97 7.97 19.92 -45.41
C ASN A 97 7.06 20.81 -46.25
N GLU A 98 6.33 20.24 -47.21
CA GLU A 98 5.34 20.90 -48.04
C GLU A 98 4.19 21.51 -47.22
N THR A 99 3.73 20.81 -46.18
CA THR A 99 2.68 21.32 -45.29
C THR A 99 3.24 22.41 -44.36
N LEU A 100 4.46 22.23 -43.88
CA LEU A 100 5.17 23.22 -43.06
C LEU A 100 5.42 24.52 -43.84
N SER A 101 5.89 24.42 -45.09
CA SER A 101 6.08 25.55 -45.99
C SER A 101 4.78 26.28 -46.26
N ARG A 102 3.67 25.57 -46.54
CA ARG A 102 2.36 26.20 -46.74
C ARG A 102 1.84 26.94 -45.50
N ILE A 103 2.10 26.42 -44.31
CA ILE A 103 1.75 27.12 -43.06
C ILE A 103 2.57 28.41 -42.94
N VAL A 104 3.87 28.35 -43.20
CA VAL A 104 4.76 29.52 -43.16
C VAL A 104 4.34 30.55 -44.21
N GLU A 105 4.10 30.14 -45.45
CA GLU A 105 3.62 31.01 -46.52
C GLU A 105 2.30 31.69 -46.13
N TYR A 106 1.30 30.94 -45.67
CA TYR A 106 0.02 31.50 -45.22
C TYR A 106 0.17 32.54 -44.10
N VAL A 107 1.00 32.22 -43.11
CA VAL A 107 1.24 33.09 -41.95
C VAL A 107 2.05 34.34 -42.33
N CYS A 108 2.99 34.21 -43.26
CA CYS A 108 3.79 35.32 -43.78
C CYS A 108 3.01 36.21 -44.75
N GLU A 109 2.10 35.65 -45.55
CA GLU A 109 1.23 36.41 -46.44
C GLU A 109 0.13 37.17 -45.68
N GLU A 110 -0.42 36.59 -44.61
CA GLU A 110 -1.38 37.28 -43.75
C GLU A 110 -0.74 38.22 -42.72
N ASN A 111 0.60 38.35 -42.71
CA ASN A 111 1.36 39.29 -41.88
C ASN A 111 1.01 39.31 -40.38
N LEU A 112 0.41 38.23 -39.86
CA LEU A 112 -0.08 38.15 -38.47
C LEU A 112 1.02 38.28 -37.40
N PHE A 113 2.30 38.17 -37.81
CA PHE A 113 3.47 38.34 -36.94
C PHE A 113 4.32 39.58 -37.27
N GLN A 114 3.96 40.39 -38.28
CA GLN A 114 4.70 41.61 -38.61
C GLN A 114 4.18 42.86 -37.88
N ASP A 115 3.02 42.79 -37.22
CA ASP A 115 2.37 43.92 -36.53
C ASP A 115 2.86 44.20 -35.08
N TYR A 116 4.10 43.83 -34.73
CA TYR A 116 4.70 44.30 -33.46
C TYR A 116 6.13 44.81 -33.67
N PRO A 117 6.47 46.02 -33.16
CA PRO A 117 7.63 46.74 -33.64
C PRO A 117 8.92 46.24 -32.96
N TRP A 118 10.03 46.25 -33.69
CA TRP A 118 11.36 46.39 -33.08
C TRP A 118 12.01 47.67 -33.63
N PRO A 119 11.83 48.81 -32.95
CA PRO A 119 12.74 49.94 -33.10
C PRO A 119 14.12 49.57 -32.53
N GLU A 120 15.17 50.10 -33.17
CA GLU A 120 16.60 49.90 -32.88
C GLU A 120 17.01 50.08 -31.40
#